data_AF-A0A8K0CJ87-F1
#
_entry.id   AF-A0A8K0CJ87-F1
#
_cell.length_a   1.000
_cell.length_b   1.000
_cell.length_c   1.000
_cell.angle_alpha   90.00
_cell.angle_beta   90.00
_cell.angle_gamma   90.00
#
_symmetry.space_group_name_H-M   'P 1'
#
loop_
_entity.id
_entity.type
_entity.pdbx_description
1 polymer ?
#
loop_
_entity_poly.entity_id
_entity_poly.type
_entity_poly.pdbx_seq_one_letter_code
_entity_poly.pdbx_strand_id
1 'polypeptide(L)'
;FDLLTMTFRFKIDFDSIAMSAPILAEGHIAHIPIQGKGFARQLVLAPVSAMIEIKGNMRQLRGIQYYNPKKVKVNLDLGEAGYYITGLFDNNEHLGNKYRNLVAVIFLLLVNIAVRLTNRMFNENSDMVVEALTPALERLAEAA
;
A
#
# COMPACT_ATOMS: atom_id res chain seq x y z
N PHE A 1 4.16 -19.64 10.87
CA PHE A 1 5.61 -19.42 10.69
C PHE A 1 6.23 -20.75 10.29
N ASP A 2 7.03 -20.74 9.22
CA ASP A 2 7.75 -21.92 8.74
C ASP A 2 9.22 -21.81 9.15
N LEU A 3 9.64 -22.66 10.09
CA LEU A 3 10.99 -22.68 10.66
C LEU A 3 12.04 -23.19 9.66
N LEU A 4 11.65 -24.08 8.73
CA LEU A 4 12.59 -24.67 7.76
C LEU A 4 12.98 -23.66 6.70
N THR A 5 12.00 -22.88 6.24
CA THR A 5 12.20 -21.87 5.19
C THR A 5 12.35 -20.46 5.74
N MET A 6 12.38 -20.30 7.08
CA MET A 6 12.41 -19.03 7.79
C MET A 6 11.45 -18.02 7.18
N THR A 7 10.20 -18.46 6.98
CA THR A 7 9.17 -17.73 6.27
C THR A 7 8.01 -17.43 7.18
N PHE A 8 7.68 -16.15 7.29
CA PHE A 8 6.44 -15.70 7.88
C PHE A 8 5.41 -15.47 6.78
N ARG A 9 4.21 -16.00 6.98
CA ARG A 9 3.05 -15.77 6.13
C ARG A 9 1.90 -15.32 7.01
N PHE A 10 1.33 -14.18 6.70
CA PHE A 10 0.19 -13.62 7.41
C PHE A 10 -0.86 -13.24 6.37
N LYS A 11 -2.11 -13.58 6.68
CA LYS A 11 -3.27 -13.05 5.98
C LYS A 11 -3.89 -11.97 6.86
N ILE A 12 -4.14 -10.81 6.27
CA ILE A 12 -4.85 -9.72 6.92
C ILE A 12 -6.07 -9.42 6.07
N ASP A 13 -7.26 -9.53 6.68
CA ASP A 13 -8.52 -9.21 6.05
C ASP A 13 -9.06 -7.93 6.71
N PHE A 14 -9.43 -6.96 5.88
CA PHE A 14 -10.12 -5.75 6.28
C PHE A 14 -11.50 -5.72 5.61
N ASP A 15 -12.55 -5.54 6.40
CA ASP A 15 -13.90 -5.36 5.87
C ASP A 15 -13.96 -4.12 4.98
N SER A 16 -13.32 -3.04 5.42
CA SER A 16 -13.13 -1.84 4.62
C SER A 16 -11.92 -1.03 5.07
N ILE A 17 -11.29 -0.35 4.12
CA ILE A 17 -10.30 0.69 4.36
C ILE A 17 -10.85 2.00 3.82
N ALA A 18 -11.00 3.00 4.68
CA ALA A 18 -11.45 4.33 4.29
C ALA A 18 -10.30 5.34 4.37
N MET A 19 -10.10 6.12 3.31
CA MET A 19 -9.12 7.20 3.24
C MET A 19 -9.80 8.52 2.91
N SER A 20 -9.33 9.60 3.52
CA SER A 20 -9.74 10.95 3.15
C SER A 20 -8.50 11.80 2.93
N ALA A 21 -8.44 12.49 1.78
CA ALA A 21 -7.25 13.25 1.40
C ALA A 21 -7.61 14.40 0.45
N PRO A 22 -6.86 15.52 0.49
CA PRO A 22 -6.93 16.52 -0.56
C PRO A 22 -6.45 15.90 -1.89
N ILE A 23 -7.13 16.23 -2.98
CA ILE A 23 -6.80 15.77 -4.33
C ILE A 23 -6.45 16.98 -5.19
N LEU A 24 -5.32 16.88 -5.88
CA LEU A 24 -4.99 17.68 -7.03
C LEU A 24 -4.83 16.72 -8.22
N ALA A 25 -5.73 16.84 -9.19
CA ALA A 25 -5.68 16.08 -10.42
C ALA A 25 -5.37 17.06 -11.56
N GLU A 26 -4.30 16.79 -12.30
CA GLU A 26 -3.92 17.51 -13.51
C GLU A 26 -3.36 16.51 -14.51
N GLY A 27 -3.83 16.56 -15.76
CA GLY A 27 -3.34 15.72 -16.84
C GLY A 27 -4.46 15.12 -17.69
N HIS A 28 -4.23 13.90 -18.17
CA HIS A 28 -5.17 13.20 -19.05
C HIS A 28 -5.33 11.74 -18.61
N ILE A 29 -6.56 11.25 -18.64
CA ILE A 29 -6.83 9.82 -18.62
C ILE A 29 -7.19 9.41 -20.05
N ALA A 30 -6.29 8.68 -20.71
CA ALA A 30 -6.34 8.45 -22.15
C ALA A 30 -6.42 9.78 -22.92
N HIS A 31 -7.53 10.05 -23.61
CA HIS A 31 -7.78 11.29 -24.35
C HIS A 31 -8.64 12.30 -23.57
N ILE A 32 -9.01 11.99 -22.32
CA ILE A 32 -9.91 12.80 -21.51
C ILE A 32 -9.06 13.70 -20.61
N PRO A 33 -9.12 15.03 -20.77
CA PRO A 33 -8.45 15.93 -19.85
C PRO A 33 -9.09 15.80 -18.47
N ILE A 34 -8.26 15.64 -17.45
CA ILE A 34 -8.68 15.65 -16.06
C ILE A 34 -7.93 16.76 -15.37
N GLN A 35 -8.72 17.71 -14.89
CA GLN A 35 -8.25 18.77 -14.03
C GLN A 35 -9.22 18.90 -12.85
N GLY A 36 -8.69 19.25 -11.69
CA GLY A 36 -9.51 19.47 -10.53
C GLY A 36 -8.74 19.51 -9.24
N LYS A 37 -9.12 20.45 -8.37
CA LYS A 37 -8.65 20.51 -6.99
C LYS A 37 -9.84 20.33 -6.08
N GLY A 38 -9.74 19.36 -5.19
CA GLY A 38 -10.82 19.11 -4.24
C GLY A 38 -10.42 18.13 -3.17
N PHE A 39 -11.37 17.30 -2.75
CA PHE A 39 -11.18 16.43 -1.60
C PHE A 39 -11.83 15.08 -1.86
N ALA A 40 -11.07 14.01 -1.71
CA ALA A 40 -11.64 12.69 -1.52
C ALA A 40 -12.22 12.62 -0.12
N ARG A 41 -13.54 12.66 -0.02
CA ARG A 41 -14.24 12.30 1.22
C ARG A 41 -14.51 10.82 1.12
N GLN A 42 -13.79 10.02 1.91
CA GLN A 42 -14.09 8.60 2.06
C GLN A 42 -13.91 7.79 0.75
N LEU A 43 -12.67 7.67 0.29
CA LEU A 43 -12.23 6.59 -0.59
C LEU A 43 -12.30 5.28 0.20
N VAL A 44 -13.27 4.44 -0.11
CA VAL A 44 -13.50 3.15 0.55
C VAL A 44 -13.04 2.03 -0.37
N LEU A 45 -12.17 1.16 0.13
CA LEU A 45 -11.82 -0.12 -0.49
C LEU A 45 -12.41 -1.24 0.36
N ALA A 46 -13.28 -2.06 -0.22
CA ALA A 46 -13.97 -3.11 0.53
C ALA A 46 -14.42 -4.29 -0.37
N PRO A 47 -14.22 -5.55 0.06
CA PRO A 47 -13.28 -5.99 1.09
C PRO A 47 -11.82 -5.88 0.61
N VAL A 48 -10.87 -5.85 1.55
CA VAL A 48 -9.44 -5.91 1.24
C VAL A 48 -8.82 -7.11 1.93
N SER A 49 -8.22 -8.01 1.16
CA SER A 49 -7.44 -9.14 1.68
C SER A 49 -5.98 -8.97 1.27
N ALA A 50 -5.09 -8.93 2.25
CA ALA A 50 -3.65 -8.86 2.05
C ALA A 50 -2.99 -10.17 2.48
N MET A 51 -2.26 -10.81 1.57
CA MET A 51 -1.34 -11.90 1.90
C MET A 51 0.08 -11.33 1.93
N ILE A 52 0.70 -11.35 3.10
CA ILE A 52 2.05 -10.87 3.32
C ILE A 52 2.95 -12.08 3.58
N GLU A 53 3.92 -12.29 2.71
CA GLU A 53 4.99 -13.26 2.88
C GLU A 53 6.30 -12.53 3.11
N ILE A 54 6.94 -12.81 4.25
CA ILE A 54 8.27 -12.30 4.60
C ILE A 54 9.21 -13.49 4.71
N LYS A 55 10.29 -13.47 3.93
CA LYS A 55 11.38 -14.45 3.98
C LYS A 55 12.65 -13.79 4.45
N GLY A 56 13.42 -14.50 5.25
CA GLY A 56 14.62 -13.97 5.86
C GLY A 56 15.53 -15.06 6.38
N ASN A 57 16.52 -14.65 7.14
CA ASN A 57 17.45 -15.53 7.83
C ASN A 57 17.73 -15.00 9.23
N MET A 58 18.29 -15.81 10.12
CA MET A 58 18.83 -15.27 11.36
C MET A 58 20.15 -14.58 11.06
N ARG A 59 20.34 -13.40 11.64
CA ARG A 59 21.60 -12.68 11.66
C ARG A 59 22.00 -12.44 13.11
N GLN A 60 23.27 -12.63 13.42
CA GLN A 60 23.81 -12.26 14.72
C GLN A 60 24.27 -10.80 14.66
N LEU A 61 23.81 -9.98 15.59
CA LEU A 61 24.24 -8.60 15.77
C LEU A 61 24.55 -8.41 17.26
N ARG A 62 25.78 -8.00 17.60
CA ARG A 62 26.20 -7.77 18.99
C ARG A 62 25.92 -8.95 19.94
N GLY A 63 26.06 -10.18 19.46
CA GLY A 63 25.83 -11.40 20.25
C GLY A 63 24.37 -11.87 20.31
N ILE A 64 23.41 -11.04 19.92
CA ILE A 64 21.97 -11.37 19.90
C ILE A 64 21.59 -11.85 18.48
N GLN A 65 20.75 -12.88 18.41
CA GLN A 65 20.18 -13.33 17.14
C GLN A 65 18.91 -12.56 16.81
N TYR A 66 18.85 -12.01 15.59
CA TYR A 66 17.69 -11.31 15.06
C TYR A 66 17.23 -11.95 13.77
N TYR A 67 15.93 -11.93 13.52
CA TYR A 67 15.41 -12.26 12.21
C TYR A 67 15.66 -11.10 11.25
N ASN A 68 16.40 -11.36 10.18
CA ASN A 68 16.74 -10.40 9.13
C ASN A 68 15.86 -10.65 7.91
N PRO A 69 14.81 -9.84 7.67
CA PRO A 69 13.94 -9.99 6.51
C PRO A 69 14.71 -9.62 5.24
N LYS A 70 14.79 -10.56 4.29
CA LYS A 70 15.47 -10.39 2.99
C LYS A 70 14.51 -10.15 1.84
N LYS A 71 13.30 -10.69 1.95
CA LYS A 71 12.30 -10.57 0.89
C LYS A 71 10.92 -10.38 1.49
N VAL A 72 10.20 -9.39 0.98
CA VAL A 72 8.79 -9.18 1.26
C VAL A 72 8.01 -9.31 -0.03
N LYS A 73 6.91 -10.05 0.05
CA LYS A 73 5.90 -10.16 -1.00
C LYS A 73 4.54 -9.87 -0.38
N VAL A 74 4.00 -8.70 -0.72
CA VAL A 74 2.61 -8.36 -0.45
C VAL A 74 1.79 -8.61 -1.71
N ASN A 75 0.77 -9.47 -1.59
CA ASN A 75 -0.29 -9.60 -2.58
C ASN A 75 -1.55 -8.99 -1.98
N LEU A 76 -2.17 -8.06 -2.71
CA LEU A 76 -3.47 -7.51 -2.35
C LEU A 76 -4.53 -8.10 -3.27
N ASP A 77 -5.62 -8.52 -2.66
CA ASP A 77 -6.89 -8.76 -3.31
C ASP A 77 -7.83 -7.62 -2.89
N LEU A 78 -8.24 -6.83 -3.88
CA LEU A 78 -9.05 -5.64 -3.69
C LEU A 78 -10.42 -5.93 -4.29
N GLY A 79 -11.47 -5.80 -3.47
CA GLY A 79 -12.84 -5.83 -3.92
C GLY A 79 -13.24 -4.54 -4.64
N GLU A 80 -14.34 -3.94 -4.21
CA GLU A 80 -14.88 -2.75 -4.82
C GLU A 80 -14.24 -1.47 -4.25
N ALA A 81 -14.13 -0.46 -5.12
CA ALA A 81 -13.72 0.88 -4.74
C ALA A 81 -14.93 1.83 -4.77
N GLY A 82 -15.38 2.23 -3.59
CA GLY A 82 -16.31 3.33 -3.41
C GLY A 82 -15.54 4.64 -3.25
N TYR A 83 -15.98 5.71 -3.90
CA TYR A 83 -15.30 6.99 -3.72
C TYR A 83 -16.23 8.18 -3.93
N TYR A 84 -15.95 9.22 -3.17
CA TYR A 84 -16.58 10.52 -3.34
C TYR A 84 -15.48 11.57 -3.44
N ILE A 85 -15.27 12.09 -4.64
CA ILE A 85 -14.25 13.11 -4.91
C ILE A 85 -14.96 14.37 -5.36
N THR A 86 -14.74 15.46 -4.63
CA THR A 86 -15.18 16.79 -5.05
C THR A 86 -14.13 17.47 -5.93
N GLY A 87 -14.53 18.46 -6.72
CA GLY A 87 -13.59 19.31 -7.47
C GLY A 87 -13.01 18.70 -8.74
N LEU A 88 -13.27 17.43 -9.06
CA LEU A 88 -12.91 16.84 -10.35
C LEU A 88 -13.73 17.47 -11.48
N PHE A 89 -13.10 17.66 -12.64
CA PHE A 89 -13.72 18.25 -13.83
C PHE A 89 -14.37 19.62 -13.56
N ASP A 90 -13.75 20.42 -12.70
CA ASP A 90 -14.28 21.72 -12.25
C ASP A 90 -15.72 21.63 -11.67
N ASN A 91 -16.02 20.52 -10.98
CA ASN A 91 -17.35 20.17 -10.45
C ASN A 91 -18.44 19.91 -11.52
N ASN A 92 -18.06 19.56 -12.74
CA ASN A 92 -19.02 19.12 -13.75
C ASN A 92 -19.56 17.73 -13.41
N GLU A 93 -20.78 17.67 -12.85
CA GLU A 93 -21.43 16.42 -12.42
C GLU A 93 -21.62 15.41 -13.57
N HIS A 94 -21.88 15.88 -14.79
CA HIS A 94 -22.06 14.98 -15.93
C HIS A 94 -20.77 14.25 -16.27
N LEU A 95 -19.65 14.96 -16.32
CA LEU A 95 -18.33 14.36 -16.55
C LEU A 95 -17.90 13.48 -15.36
N GLY A 96 -18.13 13.94 -14.13
CA GLY A 96 -17.85 13.17 -12.92
C GLY A 96 -18.59 11.84 -12.86
N ASN A 97 -19.87 11.82 -13.26
CA ASN A 97 -20.67 10.60 -13.32
C ASN A 97 -20.25 9.71 -14.50
N LYS A 98 -20.02 10.29 -15.68
CA LYS A 98 -19.61 9.55 -16.88
C LYS A 98 -18.28 8.82 -16.69
N TYR A 99 -17.32 9.45 -16.03
CA TYR A 99 -15.97 8.89 -15.83
C TYR A 99 -15.79 8.24 -14.47
N ARG A 100 -16.88 7.96 -13.76
CA ARG A 100 -16.80 7.43 -12.41
C ARG A 100 -16.04 6.08 -12.40
N ASN A 101 -16.55 5.11 -13.13
CA ASN A 101 -15.93 3.78 -13.15
C ASN A 101 -14.47 3.80 -13.64
N LEU A 102 -14.14 4.71 -14.57
CA LEU A 102 -12.77 4.88 -15.07
C LEU A 102 -11.80 5.34 -13.98
N VAL A 103 -12.20 6.34 -13.17
CA VAL A 103 -11.40 6.84 -12.05
C VAL A 103 -11.23 5.76 -10.97
N ALA A 104 -12.27 4.97 -10.69
CA ALA A 104 -12.20 3.84 -9.76
C ALA A 104 -11.16 2.79 -10.20
N VAL A 105 -11.22 2.37 -11.47
CA VAL A 105 -10.28 1.39 -12.03
C VAL A 105 -8.84 1.90 -11.98
N ILE A 106 -8.63 3.18 -12.29
CA ILE A 106 -7.29 3.78 -12.26
C ILE A 106 -6.76 3.88 -10.84
N PHE A 107 -7.62 4.21 -9.88
CA PHE A 107 -7.23 4.18 -8.47
C PHE A 107 -6.79 2.77 -8.04
N LEU A 108 -7.55 1.73 -8.36
CA LEU A 108 -7.19 0.34 -8.07
C LEU A 108 -5.87 -0.07 -8.75
N LEU A 109 -5.63 0.36 -9.98
CA LEU A 109 -4.37 0.14 -10.69
C LEU A 109 -3.20 0.84 -10.00
N LEU A 110 -3.36 2.09 -9.57
CA LEU A 110 -2.32 2.84 -8.86
C LEU A 110 -1.96 2.20 -7.53
N VAL A 111 -2.95 1.71 -6.77
CA VAL A 111 -2.72 0.96 -5.52
C VAL A 111 -1.90 -0.31 -5.80
N ASN A 112 -2.27 -1.08 -6.83
CA ASN A 112 -1.53 -2.28 -7.22
C ASN A 112 -0.09 -1.97 -7.65
N ILE A 113 0.12 -0.90 -8.42
CA ILE A 113 1.46 -0.46 -8.84
C ILE A 113 2.28 -0.03 -7.62
N ALA A 114 1.71 0.76 -6.71
CA ALA A 114 2.38 1.20 -5.50
C ALA A 114 2.85 0.01 -4.66
N VAL A 115 2.01 -1.01 -4.45
CA VAL A 115 2.41 -2.21 -3.70
C VAL A 115 3.54 -2.98 -4.39
N ARG A 116 3.50 -3.11 -5.73
CA ARG A 116 4.60 -3.73 -6.49
C ARG A 116 5.90 -2.94 -6.35
N LEU A 117 5.83 -1.62 -6.41
CA LEU A 117 6.99 -0.74 -6.22
C LEU A 117 7.53 -0.84 -4.81
N THR A 118 6.68 -0.84 -3.78
CA THR A 118 7.11 -1.02 -2.38
C THR A 118 7.77 -2.38 -2.16
N ASN A 119 7.19 -3.46 -2.70
CA ASN A 119 7.81 -4.78 -2.67
C ASN A 119 9.19 -4.76 -3.33
N ARG A 120 9.31 -4.12 -4.50
CA ARG A 120 10.57 -4.01 -5.24
C ARG A 120 11.62 -3.21 -4.45
N MET A 121 11.27 -2.01 -3.98
CA MET A 121 12.16 -1.14 -3.22
C MET A 121 12.63 -1.83 -1.93
N PHE A 122 11.73 -2.50 -1.20
CA PHE A 122 12.11 -3.25 -0.01
C PHE A 122 13.08 -4.37 -0.37
N ASN A 123 12.82 -5.14 -1.43
CA ASN A 123 13.66 -6.27 -1.80
C ASN A 123 15.05 -5.84 -2.29
N GLU A 124 15.14 -4.71 -3.02
CA GLU A 124 16.40 -4.13 -3.49
C GLU A 124 17.21 -3.50 -2.33
N ASN A 125 16.54 -3.01 -1.29
CA ASN A 125 17.16 -2.25 -0.19
C ASN A 125 16.98 -2.89 1.19
N SER A 126 16.73 -4.20 1.25
CA SER A 126 16.30 -4.87 2.49
C SER A 126 17.28 -4.64 3.65
N ASP A 127 18.59 -4.69 3.38
CA ASP A 127 19.62 -4.44 4.39
C ASP A 127 19.58 -3.00 4.92
N MET A 128 19.39 -2.00 4.06
CA MET A 128 19.27 -0.59 4.48
C MET A 128 18.00 -0.35 5.31
N VAL A 129 16.87 -0.96 4.93
CA VAL A 129 15.61 -0.85 5.68
C VAL A 129 15.76 -1.46 7.07
N VAL A 130 16.39 -2.63 7.18
CA VAL A 130 16.64 -3.27 8.47
C VAL A 130 17.58 -2.43 9.33
N GLU A 131 18.68 -1.91 8.77
CA GLU A 131 19.60 -1.02 9.49
C GLU A 131 18.92 0.25 10.00
N ALA A 132 18.03 0.86 9.21
CA ALA A 132 17.26 2.03 9.63
C ALA A 132 16.26 1.73 10.76
N LEU A 133 15.67 0.52 10.77
CA LEU A 133 14.70 0.11 11.79
C LEU A 133 15.36 -0.48 13.05
N THR A 134 16.60 -0.95 12.95
CA THR A 134 17.33 -1.62 14.05
C THR A 134 17.34 -0.79 15.34
N PRO A 135 17.65 0.53 15.33
CA PRO A 135 17.63 1.33 16.57
C PRO A 135 16.26 1.40 17.23
N ALA A 136 15.17 1.40 16.45
CA ALA A 136 13.81 1.41 16.99
C ALA A 136 13.45 0.05 17.60
N LEU A 137 13.87 -1.04 16.96
CA LEU A 137 13.68 -2.40 17.47
C LEU A 137 14.48 -2.67 18.75
N GLU A 138 15.73 -2.19 18.84
CA GLU A 138 16.55 -2.28 20.05
C GLU A 138 15.86 -1.58 21.24
N ARG A 139 15.33 -0.36 21.04
CA ARG A 139 14.58 0.36 22.09
C ARG A 139 13.31 -0.36 22.56
N LEU A 140 12.60 -1.02 21.65
CA LEU A 140 11.41 -1.79 22.00
C LEU A 140 11.76 -3.05 22.79
N ALA A 141 12.90 -3.68 22.49
CA ALA A 141 13.37 -4.85 23.22
C ALA A 141 13.89 -4.52 24.62
N GLU A 142 14.48 -3.33 24.81
CA GLU A 142 14.92 -2.85 26.14
C GLU A 142 13.75 -2.43 27.05
N ALA A 143 12.58 -2.14 26.46
CA ALA A 143 11.38 -1.72 27.18
C ALA A 143 10.41 -2.87 27.56
N ALA A 144 10.71 -4.10 27.12
CA ALA A 144 9.90 -5.31 27.35
C ALA A 144 10.56 -6.24 28.36
#